data_AF-A0A7G8H8A1-F1
#
_entry.id   AF-A0A7G8H8A1-F1
#
_cell.length_a   1.000
_cell.length_b   1.000
_cell.length_c   1.000
_cell.angle_alpha   90.00
_cell.angle_beta   90.00
_cell.angle_gamma   90.00
#
_symmetry.space_group_name_H-M   'P 1'
#
loop_
_entity.id
_entity.type
_entity.pdbx_description
1 polymer ?
#
loop_
_entity_poly.entity_id
_entity_poly.type
_entity_poly.pdbx_seq_one_letter_code
_entity_poly.pdbx_strand_id
1 'polypeptide(L)'
;MGQQSDSMYSFEASSRRPNNKKPVEIFVSAGSFSRPYYSFQDKRGRAIDRLILNTNKKYRFRRIDNATTHPFYISDQGFNQPSTNKIKIKGDGRADNGIINSEAFTLSFKKKHRRELAKSGKLFFYCTSHASMIEEILINAGRRKTQNRRPDEFSKIFKTTFVAESLDSSIPTFKLEPSLLASTALSEQNHSAFELTATMKTASGDF
;
A
#
# COMPACT_ATOMS: atom_id res chain seq x y z
N MET A 1 -38.59 28.84 49.15
CA MET A 1 -37.85 27.56 49.09
C MET A 1 -38.54 26.65 48.08
N GLY A 2 -37.77 26.01 47.20
CA GLY A 2 -38.23 24.89 46.37
C GLY A 2 -38.41 25.19 44.88
N GLN A 3 -37.31 25.42 44.16
CA GLN A 3 -37.25 25.27 42.70
C GLN A 3 -37.24 23.77 42.39
N GLN A 4 -38.12 23.29 41.50
CA GLN A 4 -38.05 21.95 40.93
C GLN A 4 -37.39 22.05 39.55
N SER A 5 -36.23 21.41 39.44
CA SER A 5 -35.39 21.33 38.25
C SER A 5 -35.78 20.11 37.42
N ASP A 6 -36.27 20.34 36.21
CA ASP A 6 -36.50 19.25 35.26
C ASP A 6 -35.19 18.73 34.66
N SER A 7 -35.06 17.42 34.81
CA SER A 7 -33.99 16.53 34.37
C SER A 7 -33.70 16.64 32.86
N MET A 8 -32.60 17.30 32.50
CA MET A 8 -32.02 17.22 31.16
C MET A 8 -31.39 15.84 30.93
N TYR A 9 -32.02 15.08 30.04
CA TYR A 9 -31.56 13.82 29.49
C TYR A 9 -30.15 13.96 28.90
N SER A 10 -29.15 13.38 29.56
CA SER A 10 -27.77 13.35 29.07
C SER A 10 -27.62 12.18 28.10
N PHE A 11 -27.55 12.49 26.80
CA PHE A 11 -27.02 11.56 25.82
C PHE A 11 -25.51 11.40 26.07
N GLU A 12 -25.15 10.41 26.89
CA GLU A 12 -23.79 9.90 26.93
C GLU A 12 -23.45 9.35 25.53
N ALA A 13 -22.83 10.19 24.71
CA ALA A 13 -22.16 9.77 23.50
C ALA A 13 -21.07 8.77 23.92
N SER A 14 -21.41 7.49 23.83
CA SER A 14 -20.50 6.35 23.97
C SER A 14 -19.22 6.65 23.20
N SER A 15 -18.21 7.10 23.94
CA SER A 15 -16.90 7.42 23.43
C SER A 15 -16.34 6.15 22.77
N ARG A 16 -16.45 6.08 21.44
CA ARG A 16 -15.75 5.08 20.63
C ARG A 16 -14.27 5.36 20.80
N ARG A 17 -13.66 4.86 21.89
CA ARG A 17 -12.23 4.93 22.14
C ARG A 17 -11.53 4.50 20.85
N PRO A 18 -10.83 5.40 20.15
CA PRO A 18 -10.11 5.01 18.96
C PRO A 18 -9.14 3.93 19.39
N ASN A 19 -9.28 2.74 18.80
CA ASN A 19 -8.45 1.57 19.09
C ASN A 19 -7.01 1.92 18.67
N ASN A 20 -6.26 2.55 19.58
CA ASN A 20 -4.96 3.14 19.31
C ASN A 20 -3.91 2.04 19.41
N LYS A 21 -3.89 1.15 18.41
CA LYS A 21 -2.84 0.15 18.28
C LYS A 21 -1.53 0.88 18.03
N LYS A 22 -0.54 0.64 18.91
CA LYS A 22 0.82 1.15 18.78
C LYS A 22 1.38 0.76 17.39
N PRO A 23 2.14 1.65 16.72
CA PRO A 23 2.77 1.31 15.45
C PRO A 23 3.79 0.20 15.64
N VAL A 24 3.96 -0.64 14.61
CA VAL A 24 5.03 -1.63 14.53
C VAL A 24 6.33 -0.92 14.22
N GLU A 25 7.34 -1.10 15.06
CA GLU A 25 8.64 -0.47 14.87
C GLU A 25 9.50 -1.32 13.93
N ILE A 26 10.07 -0.66 12.92
CA ILE A 26 10.99 -1.23 11.95
C ILE A 26 12.23 -0.34 11.94
N PHE A 27 13.37 -0.98 12.06
CA PHE A 27 14.67 -0.36 12.08
C PHE A 27 15.33 -0.55 10.72
N VAL A 28 15.94 0.51 10.19
CA VAL A 28 16.50 0.55 8.84
C VAL A 28 18.00 0.80 8.94
N SER A 29 18.80 -0.07 8.31
CA SER A 29 20.26 0.06 8.27
C SER A 29 20.75 1.28 7.49
N ALA A 30 22.06 1.57 7.58
CA ALA A 30 22.71 2.63 6.81
C ALA A 30 22.47 2.56 5.29
N GLY A 31 22.27 1.35 4.76
CA GLY A 31 22.04 1.10 3.34
C GLY A 31 23.35 0.81 2.60
N SER A 32 23.23 0.30 1.37
CA SER A 32 24.33 -0.04 0.48
C SER A 32 23.93 0.16 -0.97
N PHE A 33 24.90 0.45 -1.85
CA PHE A 33 24.68 0.44 -3.29
C PHE A 33 24.44 -0.97 -3.87
N SER A 34 24.76 -2.01 -3.11
CA SER A 34 24.52 -3.41 -3.49
C SER A 34 23.18 -3.88 -2.93
N ARG A 35 22.46 -4.72 -3.69
CA ARG A 35 21.24 -5.35 -3.19
C ARG A 35 21.54 -6.40 -2.11
N PRO A 36 20.72 -6.53 -1.05
CA PRO A 36 19.58 -5.67 -0.72
C PRO A 36 20.04 -4.27 -0.27
N TYR A 37 19.44 -3.22 -0.85
CA TYR A 37 19.89 -1.83 -0.61
C TYR A 37 19.74 -1.39 0.83
N TYR A 38 18.77 -1.96 1.56
CA TYR A 38 18.57 -1.75 2.99
C TYR A 38 18.26 -3.09 3.66
N SER A 39 18.79 -3.28 4.86
CA SER A 39 18.39 -4.35 5.76
C SER A 39 17.45 -3.80 6.83
N PHE A 40 16.50 -4.64 7.26
CA PHE A 40 15.47 -4.27 8.21
C PHE A 40 15.59 -5.10 9.48
N GLN A 41 15.34 -4.49 10.63
CA GLN A 41 15.28 -5.19 11.92
C GLN A 41 13.99 -4.86 12.66
N ASP A 42 13.52 -5.78 13.49
CA ASP A 42 12.40 -5.53 14.38
C ASP A 42 12.84 -4.83 15.68
N LYS A 43 11.88 -4.50 16.54
CA LYS A 43 12.14 -3.88 17.86
C LYS A 43 13.04 -4.68 18.81
N ARG A 44 13.31 -5.95 18.51
CA ARG A 44 14.18 -6.84 19.30
C ARG A 44 15.57 -6.96 18.65
N GLY A 45 15.85 -6.21 17.59
CA GLY A 45 17.10 -6.29 16.83
C GLY A 45 17.19 -7.51 15.91
N ARG A 46 16.07 -8.21 15.66
CA ARG A 46 16.08 -9.40 14.79
C ARG A 46 15.95 -8.96 13.34
N ALA A 47 16.80 -9.49 12.47
CA ALA A 47 16.74 -9.24 11.04
C ALA A 47 15.38 -9.68 10.45
N ILE A 48 14.89 -8.91 9.48
CA ILE A 48 13.68 -9.16 8.72
C ILE A 48 14.10 -9.37 7.25
N ASP A 49 14.24 -10.63 6.84
CA ASP A 49 14.72 -10.97 5.49
C ASP A 49 13.73 -10.54 4.39
N ARG A 50 12.43 -10.61 4.70
CA ARG A 50 11.36 -10.21 3.78
C ARG A 50 10.36 -9.31 4.48
N LEU A 51 10.41 -8.02 4.17
CA LEU A 51 9.49 -7.05 4.75
C LEU A 51 8.14 -7.06 3.99
N ILE A 52 7.07 -7.43 4.70
CA ILE A 52 5.70 -7.42 4.16
C ILE A 52 4.82 -6.51 5.03
N LEU A 53 4.27 -5.45 4.42
CA LEU A 53 3.44 -4.48 5.13
C LEU A 53 1.96 -4.84 5.05
N ASN A 54 1.37 -5.09 6.21
CA ASN A 54 -0.06 -5.24 6.38
C ASN A 54 -0.79 -3.89 6.39
N THR A 55 -1.73 -3.68 5.46
CA THR A 55 -2.45 -2.41 5.29
C THR A 55 -3.35 -2.04 6.50
N ASN A 56 -3.65 -2.96 7.40
CA ASN A 56 -4.42 -2.69 8.61
C ASN A 56 -3.57 -2.24 9.81
N LYS A 57 -2.24 -2.24 9.69
CA LYS A 57 -1.32 -1.80 10.73
C LYS A 57 -0.73 -0.42 10.40
N LYS A 58 -0.08 0.18 11.40
CA LYS A 58 0.77 1.36 11.26
C LYS A 58 2.21 0.91 11.50
N TYR A 59 3.16 1.54 10.82
CA TYR A 59 4.58 1.22 10.93
C TYR A 59 5.35 2.49 11.27
N ARG A 60 6.35 2.39 12.14
CA ARG A 60 7.29 3.46 12.42
C ARG A 60 8.67 2.99 11.96
N PHE A 61 9.20 3.66 10.94
CA PHE A 61 10.54 3.42 10.42
C PHE A 61 11.51 4.35 11.13
N ARG A 62 12.60 3.78 11.64
CA ARG A 62 13.66 4.52 12.33
C ARG A 62 15.01 4.03 11.84
N ARG A 63 15.98 4.92 11.75
CA ARG A 63 17.36 4.59 11.40
C ARG A 63 18.07 3.86 12.55
N ILE A 64 18.94 2.92 12.20
CA ILE A 64 19.86 2.23 13.11
C ILE A 64 21.12 3.08 13.28
N ASP A 65 21.64 3.13 14.51
CA ASP A 65 22.96 3.69 14.88
C ASP A 65 23.28 5.07 14.30
N ASN A 66 22.27 5.94 14.22
CA ASN A 66 22.40 7.29 13.68
C ASN A 66 22.99 7.35 12.27
N ALA A 67 22.70 6.37 11.42
CA ALA A 67 23.29 6.31 10.08
C ALA A 67 22.97 7.56 9.24
N THR A 68 24.03 8.26 8.82
CA THR A 68 24.02 9.53 8.06
C THR A 68 23.96 9.33 6.55
N THR A 69 24.32 8.15 6.05
CA THR A 69 24.39 7.84 4.62
C THR A 69 23.10 7.23 4.10
N HIS A 70 22.86 7.38 2.79
CA HIS A 70 21.68 6.86 2.08
C HIS A 70 20.35 7.17 2.79
N PRO A 71 19.83 8.40 2.66
CA PRO A 71 18.57 8.78 3.28
C PRO A 71 17.44 7.90 2.80
N PHE A 72 16.69 7.32 3.74
CA PHE A 72 15.67 6.33 3.43
C PHE A 72 14.28 6.98 3.33
N TYR A 73 13.50 6.63 2.30
CA TYR A 73 12.10 7.03 2.22
C TYR A 73 11.22 5.95 1.59
N ILE A 74 9.91 6.09 1.76
CA ILE A 74 8.89 5.17 1.23
C ILE A 74 7.81 5.98 0.51
N SER A 75 7.36 5.53 -0.67
CA SER A 75 6.26 6.14 -1.42
C SER A 75 5.49 5.13 -2.26
N ASP A 76 4.20 5.39 -2.51
CA ASP A 76 3.35 4.60 -3.42
C ASP A 76 3.39 5.13 -4.87
N GLN A 77 4.22 6.13 -5.15
CA GLN A 77 4.45 6.68 -6.50
C GLN A 77 5.86 6.40 -7.04
N GLY A 78 6.77 5.90 -6.20
CA GLY A 78 8.16 5.64 -6.57
C GLY A 78 9.13 6.74 -6.12
N PHE A 79 10.26 6.83 -6.82
CA PHE A 79 11.42 7.64 -6.45
C PHE A 79 11.11 9.14 -6.46
N ASN A 80 11.46 9.82 -5.37
CA ASN A 80 11.40 11.28 -5.20
C ASN A 80 10.03 11.92 -5.55
N GLN A 81 8.96 11.13 -5.48
CA GLN A 81 7.60 11.59 -5.73
C GLN A 81 6.81 11.61 -4.42
N PRO A 82 6.02 12.67 -4.17
CA PRO A 82 5.14 12.72 -3.02
C PRO A 82 4.12 11.58 -3.09
N SER A 83 3.87 10.97 -1.94
CA SER A 83 2.91 9.87 -1.85
C SER A 83 1.49 10.32 -2.15
N THR A 84 0.69 9.45 -2.75
CA THR A 84 -0.70 9.77 -3.03
C THR A 84 -1.53 9.82 -1.74
N ASN A 85 -2.82 10.16 -1.92
CA ASN A 85 -3.78 10.08 -0.84
C ASN A 85 -4.07 8.65 -0.34
N LYS A 86 -3.45 7.58 -0.89
CA LYS A 86 -3.61 6.18 -0.47
C LYS A 86 -2.88 5.85 0.84
N ILE A 87 -1.71 6.45 1.04
CA ILE A 87 -0.93 6.35 2.26
C ILE A 87 -0.87 7.69 2.99
N LYS A 88 -0.36 7.66 4.21
CA LYS A 88 -0.10 8.84 5.03
C LYS A 88 1.18 8.61 5.81
N ILE A 89 2.16 9.47 5.54
CA ILE A 89 3.44 9.52 6.23
C ILE A 89 3.42 10.72 7.18
N LYS A 90 3.97 10.54 8.38
CA LYS A 90 4.06 11.58 9.42
C LYS A 90 5.36 11.41 10.19
N GLY A 91 6.06 12.50 10.47
CA GLY A 91 7.31 12.49 11.20
C GLY A 91 8.37 13.22 10.39
N ASP A 92 9.61 12.79 10.58
CA ASP A 92 10.77 13.35 9.91
C ASP A 92 10.87 12.87 8.46
N GLY A 93 11.68 13.57 7.69
CA GLY A 93 11.93 13.23 6.29
C GLY A 93 10.76 13.47 5.36
N ARG A 94 11.10 13.62 4.09
CA ARG A 94 10.22 13.93 2.96
C ARG A 94 10.69 13.12 1.75
N ALA A 95 9.92 13.18 0.66
CA ALA A 95 10.24 12.45 -0.56
C ALA A 95 11.62 12.80 -1.15
N ASP A 96 12.11 14.02 -0.90
CA ASP A 96 13.34 14.60 -1.42
C ASP A 96 14.55 14.48 -0.49
N ASN A 97 14.36 14.40 0.83
CA ASN A 97 15.46 14.32 1.79
C ASN A 97 15.52 13.02 2.63
N GLY A 98 14.45 12.23 2.67
CA GLY A 98 14.40 10.96 3.41
C GLY A 98 14.65 11.12 4.91
N ILE A 99 14.91 10.01 5.60
CA ILE A 99 15.36 10.01 7.00
C ILE A 99 16.83 9.60 7.13
N ILE A 100 17.56 10.32 7.99
CA ILE A 100 18.96 10.08 8.39
C ILE A 100 19.12 10.20 9.92
N ASN A 101 20.30 9.93 10.47
CA ASN A 101 20.58 10.11 11.90
C ASN A 101 19.57 9.35 12.79
N SER A 102 19.00 10.01 13.80
CA SER A 102 17.99 9.46 14.70
C SER A 102 16.55 9.69 14.22
N GLU A 103 16.36 10.14 12.98
CA GLU A 103 15.06 10.52 12.43
C GLU A 103 14.14 9.31 12.22
N ALA A 104 12.84 9.58 12.29
CA ALA A 104 11.82 8.56 12.10
C ALA A 104 10.53 9.11 11.49
N PHE A 105 9.88 8.28 10.68
CA PHE A 105 8.52 8.54 10.23
C PHE A 105 7.59 7.36 10.48
N THR A 106 6.31 7.68 10.56
CA THR A 106 5.21 6.74 10.69
C THR A 106 4.43 6.64 9.39
N LEU A 107 4.40 5.44 8.82
CA LEU A 107 3.58 5.08 7.69
C LEU A 107 2.24 4.52 8.16
N SER A 108 1.16 4.99 7.54
CA SER A 108 -0.18 4.46 7.74
C SER A 108 -0.99 4.43 6.44
N PHE A 109 -1.83 3.41 6.30
CA PHE A 109 -2.68 3.23 5.12
C PHE A 109 -4.09 3.76 5.38
N LYS A 110 -4.61 4.59 4.46
CA LYS A 110 -5.97 5.15 4.60
C LYS A 110 -7.01 4.05 4.44
N LYS A 111 -7.97 3.99 5.38
CA LYS A 111 -8.95 2.89 5.49
C LYS A 111 -9.68 2.57 4.17
N LYS A 112 -10.09 3.61 3.42
CA LYS A 112 -10.80 3.48 2.13
C LYS A 112 -9.99 2.74 1.05
N HIS A 113 -8.65 2.87 1.10
CA HIS A 113 -7.74 2.40 0.05
C HIS A 113 -7.03 1.08 0.39
N ARG A 114 -7.23 0.53 1.59
CA ARG A 114 -6.49 -0.64 2.08
C ARG A 114 -6.70 -1.91 1.27
N ARG A 115 -7.93 -2.10 0.75
CA ARG A 115 -8.28 -3.29 -0.05
C ARG A 115 -7.64 -3.21 -1.44
N GLU A 116 -7.74 -2.05 -2.07
CA GLU A 116 -7.11 -1.77 -3.36
C GLU A 116 -5.59 -1.91 -3.26
N LEU A 117 -4.96 -1.25 -2.29
CA LEU A 117 -3.51 -1.32 -2.07
C LEU A 117 -3.03 -2.75 -1.83
N ALA A 118 -3.80 -3.56 -1.11
CA ALA A 118 -3.43 -4.94 -0.84
C ALA A 118 -3.65 -5.90 -2.02
N LYS A 119 -4.48 -5.53 -3.00
CA LYS A 119 -4.79 -6.38 -4.16
C LYS A 119 -3.86 -6.09 -5.33
N SER A 120 -3.61 -4.81 -5.59
CA SER A 120 -2.87 -4.36 -6.78
C SER A 120 -2.02 -3.10 -6.52
N GLY A 121 -1.91 -2.66 -5.27
CA GLY A 121 -1.08 -1.52 -4.93
C GLY A 121 0.39 -1.89 -4.94
N LYS A 122 1.21 -0.91 -5.32
CA LYS A 122 2.65 -0.97 -5.18
C LYS A 122 3.09 0.04 -4.14
N LEU A 123 4.16 -0.29 -3.45
CA LEU A 123 4.84 0.60 -2.53
C LEU A 123 6.32 0.40 -2.77
N PHE A 124 7.07 1.48 -2.71
CA PHE A 124 8.49 1.48 -3.00
C PHE A 124 9.22 2.09 -1.83
N PHE A 125 10.38 1.54 -1.50
CA PHE A 125 11.36 2.23 -0.67
C PHE A 125 12.55 2.61 -1.52
N TYR A 126 13.19 3.73 -1.19
CA TYR A 126 14.30 4.24 -1.97
C TYR A 126 15.27 5.09 -1.14
N CYS A 127 16.48 5.24 -1.67
CA CYS A 127 17.39 6.30 -1.25
C CYS A 127 16.98 7.60 -1.94
N THR A 128 16.82 8.72 -1.23
CA THR A 128 16.49 9.99 -1.91
C THR A 128 17.68 10.58 -2.68
N SER A 129 18.90 10.25 -2.28
CA SER A 129 20.13 10.73 -2.94
C SER A 129 20.50 9.96 -4.20
N HIS A 130 20.03 8.72 -4.37
CA HIS A 130 20.44 7.85 -5.48
C HIS A 130 19.24 7.17 -6.15
N ALA A 131 18.95 7.57 -7.40
CA ALA A 131 17.79 7.07 -8.15
C ALA A 131 17.82 5.56 -8.44
N SER A 132 19.01 4.96 -8.50
CA SER A 132 19.20 3.52 -8.72
C SER A 132 18.82 2.66 -7.50
N MET A 133 18.80 3.27 -6.31
CA MET A 133 18.49 2.59 -5.05
C MET A 133 16.99 2.65 -4.76
N ILE A 134 16.19 1.99 -5.58
CA ILE A 134 14.74 1.85 -5.40
C ILE A 134 14.35 0.38 -5.48
N GLU A 135 13.43 -0.04 -4.62
CA GLU A 135 12.92 -1.40 -4.59
C GLU A 135 11.44 -1.44 -4.14
N GLU A 136 10.70 -2.42 -4.64
CA GLU A 136 9.28 -2.61 -4.32
C GLU A 136 9.13 -3.42 -3.02
N ILE A 137 8.22 -2.97 -2.14
CA ILE A 137 7.87 -3.67 -0.91
C ILE A 137 6.54 -4.37 -1.04
N LEU A 138 6.48 -5.60 -0.55
CA LEU A 138 5.25 -6.39 -0.58
C LEU A 138 4.23 -5.86 0.43
N ILE A 139 2.98 -5.81 0.01
CA ILE A 139 1.85 -5.35 0.82
C ILE A 139 0.80 -6.46 0.89
N ASN A 140 0.18 -6.65 2.05
CA ASN A 140 -0.93 -7.60 2.18
C ASN A 140 -2.16 -7.01 2.87
N ALA A 141 -3.30 -7.63 2.60
CA ALA A 141 -4.54 -7.31 3.28
C ALA A 141 -4.46 -7.84 4.70
N GLY A 142 -4.68 -6.99 5.70
CA GLY A 142 -4.82 -7.52 7.04
C GLY A 142 -6.08 -8.34 7.19
N ARG A 143 -5.95 -9.53 7.77
CA ARG A 143 -7.10 -10.33 8.20
C ARG A 143 -7.96 -9.47 9.11
N ARG A 144 -9.18 -9.15 8.69
CA ARG A 144 -10.18 -8.64 9.62
C ARG A 144 -10.49 -9.82 10.53
N LYS A 145 -10.33 -9.66 11.85
CA LYS A 145 -11.07 -10.51 12.76
C LYS A 145 -12.53 -10.27 12.38
N THR A 146 -13.18 -11.27 11.82
CA THR A 146 -14.63 -11.30 11.70
C THR A 146 -15.11 -11.04 13.11
N GLN A 147 -15.55 -9.81 13.42
CA GLN A 147 -16.40 -9.66 14.58
C GLN A 147 -17.57 -10.58 14.26
N ASN A 148 -17.80 -11.57 15.10
CA ASN A 148 -19.07 -12.28 15.13
C ASN A 148 -20.14 -11.19 15.10
N ARG A 149 -20.67 -10.91 13.91
CA ARG A 149 -21.98 -10.30 13.78
C ARG A 149 -22.88 -11.43 14.24
N ARG A 150 -23.10 -11.40 15.54
CA ARG A 150 -24.25 -11.95 16.24
C ARG A 150 -25.43 -12.10 15.24
N PRO A 151 -25.88 -13.32 14.92
CA PRO A 151 -26.94 -13.55 13.93
C PRO A 151 -28.33 -13.26 14.51
N ASP A 152 -28.51 -12.10 15.13
CA ASP A 152 -29.72 -11.73 15.86
C ASP A 152 -30.12 -10.29 15.58
N GLU A 153 -30.47 -9.96 14.32
CA GLU A 153 -31.49 -8.93 14.05
C GLU A 153 -31.98 -8.82 12.59
N PHE A 154 -31.91 -9.88 11.78
CA PHE A 154 -32.56 -9.87 10.44
C PHE A 154 -33.75 -10.84 10.33
N SER A 155 -34.06 -11.61 11.38
CA SER A 155 -35.18 -12.55 11.39
C SER A 155 -36.55 -11.94 11.74
N LYS A 156 -36.63 -10.62 11.98
CA LYS A 156 -37.90 -9.94 12.35
C LYS A 156 -38.53 -9.05 11.29
N ILE A 157 -37.93 -8.86 10.10
CA ILE A 157 -38.45 -7.89 9.11
C ILE A 157 -38.98 -8.54 7.81
N PHE A 158 -38.87 -9.87 7.64
CA PHE A 158 -39.55 -10.56 6.53
C PHE A 158 -40.33 -11.78 7.03
N LYS A 159 -41.32 -11.53 7.88
CA LYS A 159 -42.54 -12.37 7.89
C LYS A 159 -43.60 -11.66 7.06
N THR A 160 -43.33 -11.52 5.76
CA THR A 160 -44.38 -11.26 4.79
C THR A 160 -44.52 -12.53 3.98
N THR A 161 -45.60 -13.22 4.30
CA THR A 161 -46.14 -14.42 3.69
C THR A 161 -46.03 -14.36 2.17
N PHE A 162 -45.28 -15.28 1.57
CA PHE A 162 -45.51 -15.68 0.19
C PHE A 162 -45.95 -17.14 0.21
N VAL A 163 -47.25 -17.32 -0.02
CA VAL A 163 -47.87 -18.60 -0.36
C VAL A 163 -47.26 -19.04 -1.69
N ALA A 164 -46.71 -20.24 -1.73
CA ALA A 164 -46.31 -20.88 -2.98
C ALA A 164 -47.51 -21.66 -3.55
N GLU A 165 -47.49 -21.80 -4.87
CA GLU A 165 -48.30 -22.71 -5.71
C GLU A 165 -49.71 -22.17 -6.08
N SER A 166 -50.07 -21.98 -7.35
CA SER A 166 -49.91 -22.87 -8.51
C SER A 166 -49.91 -22.15 -9.89
N LEU A 167 -49.10 -22.69 -10.81
CA LEU A 167 -49.22 -22.80 -12.28
C LEU A 167 -49.95 -21.69 -13.09
N ASP A 168 -49.22 -20.94 -13.92
CA ASP A 168 -49.48 -20.88 -15.37
C ASP A 168 -48.26 -20.33 -16.15
N SER A 169 -48.11 -20.90 -17.34
CA SER A 169 -47.16 -20.72 -18.42
C SER A 169 -46.93 -19.27 -18.88
N SER A 170 -45.65 -18.90 -19.09
CA SER A 170 -45.15 -18.03 -20.17
C SER A 170 -43.68 -17.70 -19.96
N ILE A 171 -42.79 -18.42 -20.67
CA ILE A 171 -41.34 -18.16 -20.69
C ILE A 171 -41.03 -17.21 -21.85
N PRO A 172 -40.50 -15.99 -21.62
CA PRO A 172 -39.82 -15.26 -22.67
C PRO A 172 -38.34 -15.70 -22.75
N THR A 173 -38.04 -16.42 -23.84
CA THR A 173 -36.69 -16.75 -24.34
C THR A 173 -35.81 -15.52 -24.46
N PHE A 174 -34.66 -15.51 -23.77
CA PHE A 174 -33.61 -14.52 -24.00
C PHE A 174 -32.50 -15.15 -24.86
N LYS A 175 -32.40 -14.66 -26.11
CA LYS A 175 -31.39 -15.03 -27.11
C LYS A 175 -29.99 -14.60 -26.63
N LEU A 176 -29.04 -15.53 -26.64
CA LEU A 176 -27.60 -15.23 -26.57
C LEU A 176 -27.05 -15.30 -28.00
N GLU A 177 -26.59 -14.16 -28.52
CA GLU A 177 -25.80 -14.07 -29.75
C GLU A 177 -24.31 -14.37 -29.43
N PRO A 178 -23.66 -15.31 -30.11
CA PRO A 178 -22.21 -15.50 -30.06
C PRO A 178 -21.55 -14.94 -31.33
N SER A 179 -20.64 -13.97 -31.19
CA SER A 179 -19.69 -13.60 -32.24
C SER A 179 -18.42 -13.01 -31.60
N LEU A 180 -17.18 -13.26 -32.04
CA LEU A 180 -16.60 -14.17 -33.03
C LEU A 180 -15.12 -14.38 -32.65
N LEU A 181 -14.61 -15.55 -33.04
CA LEU A 181 -13.22 -16.05 -33.06
C LEU A 181 -12.14 -14.99 -33.40
N ALA A 182 -11.04 -14.93 -32.64
CA ALA A 182 -9.77 -15.65 -32.85
C ALA A 182 -9.03 -15.28 -34.15
N SER A 183 -7.78 -14.83 -34.01
CA SER A 183 -6.73 -15.01 -35.02
C SER A 183 -5.39 -15.13 -34.32
N THR A 184 -4.72 -16.23 -34.64
CA THR A 184 -3.50 -16.76 -34.02
C THR A 184 -2.36 -16.61 -35.02
N ALA A 185 -1.30 -15.94 -34.57
CA ALA A 185 0.13 -16.26 -34.68
C ALA A 185 0.90 -16.38 -36.02
N LEU A 186 2.15 -15.84 -35.94
CA LEU A 186 3.43 -16.20 -36.60
C LEU A 186 3.55 -15.88 -38.12
N SER A 187 4.70 -15.51 -38.69
CA SER A 187 6.10 -15.79 -38.39
C SER A 187 7.07 -14.78 -39.05
N GLU A 188 8.25 -14.63 -38.44
CA GLU A 188 9.62 -14.43 -39.00
C GLU A 188 9.88 -13.55 -40.24
N GLN A 189 10.84 -12.61 -40.12
CA GLN A 189 12.16 -12.75 -40.75
C GLN A 189 13.16 -11.66 -40.31
N ASN A 190 14.40 -12.11 -40.08
CA ASN A 190 15.61 -11.37 -39.76
C ASN A 190 16.22 -10.68 -41.00
N HIS A 191 16.92 -9.54 -40.79
CA HIS A 191 18.34 -9.29 -41.14
C HIS A 191 18.67 -7.84 -41.58
N SER A 192 19.83 -7.37 -41.07
CA SER A 192 20.75 -6.36 -41.66
C SER A 192 20.36 -4.87 -41.50
N ALA A 193 21.21 -3.89 -41.21
CA ALA A 193 22.64 -3.72 -40.91
C ALA A 193 22.73 -2.40 -40.11
N PHE A 194 23.52 -2.29 -39.04
CA PHE A 194 24.91 -1.79 -39.07
C PHE A 194 25.08 -0.46 -39.83
N GLU A 195 25.14 0.67 -39.11
CA GLU A 195 26.20 1.68 -39.24
C GLU A 195 26.18 2.59 -38.00
N LEU A 196 27.28 2.55 -37.24
CA LEU A 196 27.67 3.53 -36.24
C LEU A 196 28.75 4.40 -36.88
N THR A 197 28.45 5.66 -37.19
CA THR A 197 29.49 6.62 -37.56
C THR A 197 30.10 7.22 -36.30
N ALA A 198 31.25 6.67 -35.93
CA ALA A 198 32.17 7.25 -34.96
C ALA A 198 33.04 8.29 -35.68
N THR A 199 32.88 9.57 -35.34
CA THR A 199 33.83 10.62 -35.75
C THR A 199 34.87 10.79 -34.64
N MET A 200 35.99 10.07 -34.76
CA MET A 200 37.21 10.41 -34.05
C MET A 200 37.91 11.57 -34.76
N LYS A 201 38.16 12.67 -34.05
CA LYS A 201 39.11 13.70 -34.46
C LYS A 201 40.36 13.54 -33.61
N THR A 202 41.43 13.09 -34.26
CA THR A 202 42.75 12.85 -33.73
C THR A 202 43.43 14.14 -33.28
N ALA A 203 44.18 14.02 -32.19
CA ALA A 203 45.21 14.96 -31.78
C ALA A 203 46.29 15.09 -32.87
N SER A 204 46.73 16.32 -33.09
CA SER A 204 48.03 16.63 -33.69
C SER A 204 48.81 17.42 -32.64
N GLY A 205 49.73 16.74 -31.98
CA GLY A 205 50.91 17.36 -31.44
C GLY A 205 52.05 17.07 -32.40
N ASP A 206 52.79 18.09 -32.79
CA ASP A 206 54.20 18.02 -33.14
C ASP A 206 54.78 19.45 -33.12
N PHE A 207 55.83 19.59 -32.31
CA PHE A 207 56.90 20.60 -32.27
C PHE A 207 56.56 22.10 -32.13
#